data_AF-A0A497Q9P3-F1
#
_entry.id   AF-A0A497Q9P3-F1
#
_cell.length_a   1.000
_cell.length_b   1.000
_cell.length_c   1.000
_cell.angle_alpha   90.00
_cell.angle_beta   90.00
_cell.angle_gamma   90.00
#
_symmetry.space_group_name_H-M   'P 1'
#
loop_
_entity.id
_entity.type
_entity.pdbx_description
1 polymer ?
#
loop_
_entity_poly.entity_id
_entity_poly.type
_entity_poly.pdbx_seq_one_letter_code
_entity_poly.pdbx_strand_id
1 'polypeptide(L)' 'MTDEKNDTLRSVLESAADSKTRVRLFGHSMVILAEGKVAYVSGSIVALKRDDDSPAEEFVTLDSIVKVQHIKDRIY' A
#
# COMPACT_ATOMS: atom_id res chain seq x y z
N MET A 1 20.20 -6.72 21.49
CA MET A 1 19.03 -7.36 20.86
C MET A 1 18.83 -6.67 19.54
N THR A 2 19.04 -7.35 18.43
CA THR A 2 18.70 -6.83 17.10
C THR A 2 17.19 -6.65 17.05
N ASP A 3 16.71 -5.42 16.88
CA ASP A 3 15.30 -5.08 16.68
C ASP A 3 14.74 -5.93 15.53
N GLU A 4 14.00 -6.99 15.83
CA GLU A 4 13.09 -7.59 14.87
C GLU A 4 12.05 -6.52 14.54
N LYS A 5 12.12 -5.97 13.33
CA LYS A 5 11.12 -5.02 12.81
C LYS A 5 9.74 -5.64 12.99
N ASN A 6 8.92 -5.07 13.87
CA ASN A 6 7.50 -5.36 13.98
C ASN A 6 6.78 -4.81 12.73
N ASP A 7 7.00 -5.45 11.58
CA ASP A 7 6.37 -5.10 10.32
C ASP A 7 4.90 -5.55 10.38
N THR A 8 4.05 -4.65 10.87
CA THR A 8 2.60 -4.76 10.71
C THR A 8 2.19 -4.37 9.30
N LEU A 9 1.04 -4.84 8.83
CA LEU A 9 0.51 -4.44 7.53
C LEU A 9 0.36 -2.91 7.42
N ARG A 10 -0.03 -2.26 8.52
CA ARG A 10 -0.08 -0.80 8.64
C ARG A 10 1.30 -0.18 8.41
N SER A 11 2.33 -0.62 9.14
CA SER A 11 3.68 -0.03 9.03
C SER A 11 4.31 -0.28 7.65
N VAL A 12 3.97 -1.39 6.99
CA VAL A 12 4.36 -1.64 5.59
C VAL A 12 3.73 -0.62 4.65
N LEU A 13 2.45 -0.33 4.80
CA LEU A 13 1.73 0.63 3.94
C LEU A 13 2.13 2.08 4.23
N GLU A 14 2.37 2.43 5.49
CA GLU A 14 2.92 3.74 5.88
C GLU A 14 4.32 3.93 5.29
N SER A 15 5.19 2.91 5.37
CA SER A 15 6.51 2.96 4.71
C SER A 15 6.41 3.05 3.18
N ALA A 16 5.42 2.41 2.56
CA ALA A 16 5.16 2.54 1.13
C ALA A 16 4.70 3.96 0.75
N ALA A 17 3.93 4.63 1.62
CA ALA A 17 3.52 6.02 1.43
C ALA A 17 4.74 6.96 1.47
N ASP A 18 5.60 6.80 2.49
CA ASP A 18 6.81 7.61 2.66
C ASP A 18 7.81 7.45 1.52
N SER A 19 8.01 6.20 1.07
CA SER A 19 8.92 5.87 -0.03
C SER A 19 8.32 6.13 -1.41
N LYS A 20 7.03 6.51 -1.49
CA LYS A 20 6.27 6.66 -2.74
C LYS A 20 6.34 5.42 -3.63
N THR A 21 6.48 4.25 -3.03
CA THR A 21 6.60 2.98 -3.75
C THR A 21 5.24 2.59 -4.31
N ARG A 22 5.20 2.17 -5.58
CA ARG A 22 3.98 1.61 -6.18
C ARG A 22 3.72 0.22 -5.59
N VAL A 23 2.49 0.00 -5.15
CA VAL A 23 2.05 -1.26 -4.54
C VAL A 23 0.83 -1.82 -5.26
N ARG A 24 0.69 -3.13 -5.18
CA ARG A 24 -0.54 -3.86 -5.50
C ARG A 24 -1.08 -4.48 -4.23
N LEU A 25 -2.35 -4.23 -3.94
CA LEU A 25 -3.05 -4.73 -2.77
C LEU A 25 -3.95 -5.89 -3.17
N PHE A 26 -3.94 -6.95 -2.38
CA PHE A 26 -4.71 -8.16 -2.64
C PHE A 26 -5.64 -8.50 -1.48
N GLY A 27 -6.82 -9.02 -1.81
CA GLY A 27 -7.78 -9.57 -0.86
C GLY A 27 -7.65 -11.08 -0.69
N HIS A 28 -8.48 -11.66 0.19
CA HIS A 28 -8.42 -13.08 0.59
C HIS A 28 -8.35 -14.07 -0.58
N SER A 29 -9.10 -13.85 -1.66
CA SER A 29 -9.10 -14.72 -2.84
C SER A 29 -7.95 -14.44 -3.83
N MET A 30 -6.89 -13.74 -3.38
CA MET A 30 -5.79 -13.24 -4.21
C MET A 30 -6.25 -12.35 -5.37
N VAL A 31 -7.45 -11.77 -5.24
CA VAL A 31 -7.98 -10.75 -6.16
C VAL A 31 -7.27 -9.42 -5.89
N ILE A 32 -6.97 -8.68 -6.95
CA ILE A 32 -6.40 -7.33 -6.83
C ILE A 32 -7.51 -6.41 -6.34
N LEU A 33 -7.29 -5.74 -5.22
CA LEU A 33 -8.20 -4.75 -4.66
C LEU A 33 -7.91 -3.35 -5.20
N ALA A 34 -6.62 -3.01 -5.32
CA ALA A 34 -6.16 -1.73 -5.84
C ALA A 34 -4.68 -1.83 -6.27
N GLU A 35 -4.26 -0.94 -7.16
CA GLU A 35 -2.86 -0.78 -7.56
C GLU A 35 -2.52 0.71 -7.69
N GLY A 36 -1.48 1.17 -7.01
CA GLY A 36 -1.09 2.57 -7.04
C GLY A 36 -0.04 2.90 -6.00
N LYS A 37 0.18 4.19 -5.75
CA LYS A 37 1.01 4.68 -4.65
C LYS A 37 0.13 4.94 -3.45
N VAL A 38 0.57 4.54 -2.25
CA VAL A 38 -0.17 4.85 -1.02
C VAL A 38 -0.08 6.36 -0.78
N ALA A 39 -1.23 7.02 -0.71
CA ALA A 39 -1.32 8.44 -0.40
C ALA A 39 -1.27 8.67 1.13
N TYR A 40 -2.06 7.90 1.87
CA TYR A 40 -2.06 7.89 3.33
C TYR A 40 -2.73 6.62 3.87
N VAL A 41 -2.46 6.34 5.15
CA VAL A 41 -3.16 5.33 5.95
C VAL A 41 -3.77 6.04 7.15
N SER A 42 -5.10 6.00 7.31
CA SER A 42 -5.79 6.67 8.42
C SER A 42 -6.92 5.80 8.94
N GLY A 43 -6.93 5.52 10.24
CA GLY A 43 -7.84 4.53 10.81
C GLY A 43 -7.73 3.20 10.05
N SER A 44 -8.85 2.62 9.64
CA SER A 44 -8.88 1.39 8.84
C SER A 44 -8.87 1.64 7.32
N ILE A 45 -8.60 2.85 6.84
CA ILE A 45 -8.63 3.19 5.42
C ILE A 45 -7.22 3.38 4.87
N VAL A 46 -6.98 2.80 3.70
CA VAL A 46 -5.78 2.98 2.88
C VAL A 46 -6.21 3.67 1.61
N ALA A 47 -5.67 4.86 1.38
CA ALA A 47 -5.95 5.66 0.20
C ALA A 47 -4.82 5.51 -0.80
N LEU A 48 -5.14 5.28 -2.07
CA LEU A 48 -4.18 5.15 -3.17
C LEU A 48 -4.39 6.25 -4.21
N LYS A 49 -3.28 6.67 -4.80
CA LYS A 49 -3.22 7.63 -5.90
C LYS A 49 -2.45 7.04 -7.08
N ARG A 50 -2.81 7.45 -8.29
CA ARG A 50 -2.16 6.96 -9.52
C ARG A 50 -0.74 7.49 -9.64
N ASP A 51 -0.59 8.80 -9.41
CA ASP A 51 0.64 9.58 -9.57
C ASP A 51 0.85 10.53 -8.39
N ASP A 52 2.06 11.09 -8.26
CA ASP A 52 2.46 11.89 -7.10
C ASP A 52 1.59 13.15 -6.91
N ASP A 53 1.19 13.79 -8.01
CA ASP A 53 0.44 15.05 -8.02
C ASP A 53 -1.09 14.83 -8.13
N SER A 54 -1.54 13.57 -8.16
CA SER A 54 -2.96 13.24 -8.18
C SER A 54 -3.53 13.13 -6.77
N PRO A 55 -4.81 13.53 -6.55
CA PRO A 55 -5.50 13.21 -5.31
C PRO A 55 -5.64 11.68 -5.16
N ALA A 56 -5.99 11.22 -3.96
CA ALA A 56 -6.39 9.83 -3.78
C ALA A 56 -7.71 9.56 -4.52
N GLU A 57 -7.73 8.52 -5.33
CA GLU A 57 -8.88 8.13 -6.17
C GLU A 57 -9.46 6.77 -5.73
N GLU A 58 -8.64 5.93 -5.09
CA GLU A 58 -9.02 4.58 -4.66
C GLU A 58 -8.87 4.45 -3.14
N PHE A 59 -9.82 3.77 -2.51
CA PHE A 59 -9.86 3.58 -1.06
C PHE A 59 -10.19 2.13 -0.74
N VAL A 60 -9.36 1.50 0.07
CA VAL A 60 -9.56 0.12 0.52
C VAL A 60 -9.47 0.05 2.03
N THR A 61 -10.15 -0.92 2.63
CA THR A 61 -10.05 -1.14 4.07
C THR A 61 -8.82 -1.97 4.39
N LEU A 62 -8.10 -1.61 5.45
CA LEU A 62 -6.91 -2.34 5.90
C LEU A 62 -7.22 -3.82 6.14
N ASP A 63 -8.39 -4.11 6.72
CA ASP A 63 -8.85 -5.47 7.03
C ASP A 63 -9.17 -6.30 5.78
N SER A 64 -9.41 -5.66 4.63
CA SER A 64 -9.62 -6.36 3.36
C SER A 64 -8.31 -6.84 2.73
N ILE A 65 -7.18 -6.25 3.11
CA ILE A 65 -5.88 -6.51 2.52
C ILE A 65 -5.22 -7.71 3.23
N VAL A 66 -4.91 -8.75 2.47
CA VAL A 66 -4.18 -9.93 2.96
C VAL A 66 -2.74 -9.98 2.45
N LYS A 67 -2.42 -9.19 1.41
CA LYS A 67 -1.10 -9.16 0.82
C LYS A 67 -0.83 -7.80 0.15
N VAL A 68 0.40 -7.32 0.34
CA VAL A 68 0.96 -6.15 -0.35
C VAL A 68 2.11 -6.64 -1.23
N GLN A 69 2.14 -6.21 -2.48
CA GLN A 69 3.26 -6.47 -3.40
C GLN A 69 3.83 -5.15 -3.85
N HIS A 70 5.13 -4.93 -3.64
CA HIS A 70 5.84 -3.78 -4.19
C HIS A 70 6.08 -4.03 -5.68
N ILE A 71 5.68 -3.07 -6.52
CA ILE A 71 5.91 -3.11 -7.95
C ILE A 71 7.12 -2.24 -8.24
N LYS A 72 8.13 -2.81 -8.90
CA LYS A 72 9.19 -2.00 -9.49
C LYS A 72 8.62 -1.32 -10.73
N ASP A 73 8.67 0.00 -10.78
CA ASP A 73 8.45 0.71 -12.04
C ASP A 73 9.47 0.16 -13.05
N ARG A 74 8.99 -0.32 -14.21
CA ARG A 74 9.88 -0.76 -15.29
C ARG A 74 10.64 0.46 -15.77
N ILE A 75 11.94 0.51 -15.48
CA ILE A 75 12.87 1.41 -16.17
C ILE A 75 12.97 0.85 -17.59
N TYR A 76 12.30 1.51 -18.54
CA TYR A 76 12.47 1.26 -19.98
C TYR A 76 13.66 2.07 -20.50
#